data_AF-A0A538MTI1-F1
#
_entry.id   AF-A0A538MTI1-F1
#
_cell.length_a   1.000
_cell.length_b   1.000
_cell.length_c   1.000
_cell.angle_alpha   90.00
_cell.angle_beta   90.00
_cell.angle_gamma   90.00
#
_symmetry.space_group_name_H-M   'P 1'
#
loop_
_entity.id
_entity.type
_entity.pdbx_description
1 polymer ?
#
loop_
_entity_poly.entity_id
_entity_poly.type
_entity_poly.pdbx_seq_one_letter_code
_entity_poly.pdbx_strand_id
1 'polypeptide(L)'
;MPWARWVAAGAALVLLAAAGCSSHAAWHSGGTVAPPAPSAAGASAATPASASPSAATSASAGPSTRPAAAAAPARFATLAPGATLPSGAQCAAWVRVHPYPENKGGNRRANQTTGQPVGTGFFTGDDPRAGTRIAARVDGQFTGTTREILRWAACKWGVDEDLVLAQAAIESWWRQDTLGDWTGDATRCAPGRGPGADGRPGQCPESFGILQNRYPYEKPAWPGIASSTAMNADLAYAIWRTCFEGYEGWLNTVDRGRNYAAGDAWGCVGRWFSGRWHVAAGDQYVGRVRGYLDQRIWDTAAFQQP
;
A
#
# COMPACT_ATOMS: atom_id res chain seq x y z
N MET A 1 -60.25 23.86 11.58
CA MET A 1 -59.01 24.38 10.98
C MET A 1 -58.12 24.88 12.11
N PRO A 2 -57.09 24.11 12.48
CA PRO A 2 -55.72 24.63 12.41
C PRO A 2 -54.76 23.60 11.77
N TRP A 3 -53.81 24.07 10.96
CA TRP A 3 -52.81 23.21 10.30
C TRP A 3 -51.45 23.36 10.99
N ALA A 4 -50.89 22.22 11.36
CA ALA A 4 -49.56 22.05 11.92
C ALA A 4 -48.48 22.28 10.86
N ARG A 5 -47.41 22.99 11.22
CA ARG A 5 -46.20 23.12 10.42
C ARG A 5 -45.22 21.99 10.77
N TRP A 6 -44.97 21.12 9.80
CA TRP A 6 -43.87 20.16 9.82
C TRP A 6 -42.57 20.85 9.43
N VAL A 7 -41.53 20.69 10.25
CA VAL A 7 -40.14 20.99 9.89
C VAL A 7 -39.54 19.72 9.31
N ALA A 8 -39.31 19.67 8.01
CA ALA A 8 -38.58 18.60 7.36
C ALA A 8 -37.08 18.92 7.42
N ALA A 9 -36.32 18.03 8.07
CA ALA A 9 -34.86 18.03 8.04
C ALA A 9 -34.39 17.59 6.66
N GLY A 10 -33.68 18.48 5.95
CA GLY A 10 -33.05 18.16 4.67
C GLY A 10 -31.75 17.39 4.89
N ALA A 11 -31.73 16.12 4.50
CA ALA A 11 -30.51 15.35 4.33
C ALA A 11 -29.84 15.78 3.01
N ALA A 12 -28.66 16.40 3.10
CA ALA A 12 -27.84 16.71 1.95
C ALA A 12 -27.16 15.43 1.43
N LEU A 13 -27.69 14.91 0.31
CA LEU A 13 -27.10 13.81 -0.43
C LEU A 13 -25.92 14.36 -1.26
N VAL A 14 -24.69 14.13 -0.80
CA VAL A 14 -23.49 14.46 -1.60
C VAL A 14 -23.26 13.34 -2.61
N LEU A 15 -23.73 13.55 -3.84
CA LEU A 15 -23.40 12.73 -5.01
C LEU A 15 -21.98 13.10 -5.50
N LEU A 16 -20.99 12.29 -5.14
CA LEU A 16 -19.67 12.32 -5.78
C LEU A 16 -19.74 11.54 -7.09
N ALA A 17 -19.95 12.27 -8.20
CA ALA A 17 -19.78 11.73 -9.55
C ALA A 17 -18.27 11.60 -9.85
N ALA A 18 -17.76 10.37 -9.88
CA ALA A 18 -16.44 10.08 -10.42
C ALA A 18 -16.51 10.11 -11.96
N ALA A 19 -16.06 11.20 -12.56
CA ALA A 19 -15.82 11.27 -14.00
C ALA A 19 -14.50 10.57 -14.31
N GLY A 20 -14.57 9.32 -14.79
CA GLY A 20 -13.43 8.57 -15.31
C GLY A 20 -13.07 9.03 -16.73
N CYS A 21 -11.95 9.73 -16.89
CA CYS A 21 -11.33 9.92 -18.20
C CYS A 21 -10.36 8.75 -18.45
N SER A 22 -10.80 7.76 -19.23
CA SER A 22 -9.96 6.67 -19.72
C SER A 22 -8.94 7.20 -20.73
N SER A 23 -7.64 7.10 -20.40
CA SER A 23 -6.57 7.26 -21.38
C SER A 23 -5.85 5.92 -21.53
N HIS A 24 -6.06 5.28 -22.69
CA HIS A 24 -5.36 4.07 -23.09
C HIS A 24 -3.92 4.40 -23.48
N ALA A 25 -2.94 3.81 -22.80
CA ALA A 25 -1.57 3.70 -23.30
C ALA A 25 -1.25 2.21 -23.43
N ALA A 26 -1.21 1.74 -24.68
CA ALA A 26 -0.86 0.37 -25.02
C ALA A 26 0.65 0.15 -24.81
N TRP A 27 1.00 -0.91 -24.08
CA TRP A 27 2.35 -1.44 -24.03
C TRP A 27 2.41 -2.72 -24.87
N HIS A 28 3.39 -2.78 -25.78
CA HIS A 28 3.57 -3.88 -26.72
C HIS A 28 4.08 -5.15 -26.04
N SER A 29 3.39 -6.26 -26.32
CA SER A 29 3.77 -7.62 -25.95
C SER A 29 4.92 -8.14 -26.82
N GLY A 30 5.91 -8.80 -26.20
CA GLY A 30 6.95 -9.52 -26.91
C GLY A 30 7.36 -10.80 -26.18
N GLY A 31 7.16 -11.95 -26.83
CA GLY A 31 8.08 -13.10 -26.74
C GLY A 31 7.79 -14.17 -25.69
N THR A 32 7.02 -15.19 -26.06
CA THR A 32 6.95 -16.51 -25.43
C THR A 32 8.24 -17.32 -25.66
N VAL A 33 8.87 -17.83 -24.59
CA VAL A 33 9.69 -19.06 -24.65
C VAL A 33 9.41 -19.89 -23.39
N ALA A 34 9.00 -21.14 -23.60
CA ALA A 34 8.76 -22.17 -22.59
C ALA A 34 9.96 -23.15 -22.55
N PRO A 35 10.05 -24.07 -21.56
CA PRO A 35 11.30 -24.36 -20.84
C PRO A 35 11.91 -25.73 -21.18
N PRO A 36 13.12 -26.06 -20.69
CA PRO A 36 13.54 -27.45 -20.49
C PRO A 36 13.29 -27.96 -19.06
N ALA A 37 12.95 -29.24 -19.00
CA ALA A 37 12.53 -30.07 -17.87
C ALA A 37 13.73 -30.60 -17.02
N PRO A 38 13.49 -31.38 -15.94
CA PRO A 38 14.37 -31.47 -14.77
C PRO A 38 15.39 -32.62 -14.83
N SER A 39 16.54 -32.44 -14.16
CA SER A 39 17.44 -33.54 -13.78
C SER A 39 17.22 -33.92 -12.31
N ALA A 40 16.77 -35.16 -12.11
CA ALA A 40 16.74 -35.84 -10.83
C ALA A 40 18.16 -36.32 -10.45
N ALA A 41 18.54 -36.14 -9.19
CA ALA A 41 19.69 -36.83 -8.62
C ALA A 41 19.47 -37.08 -7.12
N GLY A 42 19.51 -38.36 -6.76
CA GLY A 42 20.22 -38.85 -5.57
C GLY A 42 19.56 -38.68 -4.21
N ALA A 43 18.87 -39.72 -3.77
CA ALA A 43 18.69 -40.01 -2.35
C ALA A 43 20.03 -40.42 -1.72
N SER A 44 20.32 -39.94 -0.51
CA SER A 44 21.13 -40.68 0.47
C SER A 44 20.82 -40.18 1.88
N ALA A 45 20.22 -41.07 2.67
CA ALA A 45 20.08 -40.95 4.11
C ALA A 45 21.42 -41.27 4.79
N ALA A 46 21.78 -40.49 5.81
CA ALA A 46 22.63 -40.94 6.92
C ALA A 46 22.56 -39.93 8.09
N THR A 47 21.96 -40.35 9.19
CA THR A 47 22.22 -39.90 10.57
C THR A 47 22.67 -41.17 11.34
N PRO A 48 23.28 -41.14 12.53
CA PRO A 48 23.83 -40.01 13.32
C PRO A 48 25.27 -40.27 13.85
N ALA A 49 25.92 -39.26 14.42
CA ALA A 49 27.01 -39.49 15.38
C ALA A 49 27.08 -38.36 16.43
N SER A 50 26.85 -38.75 17.68
CA SER A 50 27.08 -37.98 18.89
C SER A 50 28.56 -37.61 19.06
N ALA A 51 28.84 -36.37 19.45
CA ALA A 51 30.08 -35.99 20.10
C ALA A 51 29.77 -35.14 21.34
N SER A 52 30.30 -35.60 22.48
CA SER A 52 30.24 -34.99 23.81
C SER A 52 31.00 -33.65 23.91
N PRO A 53 30.72 -32.83 24.94
CA PRO A 53 31.09 -31.42 24.98
C PRO A 53 32.53 -31.20 25.42
N SER A 54 33.24 -30.29 24.75
CA SER A 54 34.53 -29.77 25.21
C SER A 54 34.30 -28.46 25.95
N ALA A 55 34.75 -28.42 27.21
CA ALA A 55 34.68 -27.25 28.07
C ALA A 55 35.55 -26.12 27.50
N ALA A 56 34.92 -25.00 27.14
CA ALA A 56 35.60 -23.76 26.80
C ALA A 56 35.35 -22.72 27.91
N THR A 57 36.46 -22.34 28.49
CA THR A 57 36.74 -21.30 29.49
C THR A 57 35.85 -20.05 29.37
N SER A 58 35.17 -19.70 30.47
CA SER A 58 34.41 -18.46 30.61
C SER A 58 35.31 -17.24 30.52
N ALA A 59 35.31 -16.56 29.37
CA ALA A 59 35.78 -15.19 29.28
C ALA A 59 34.69 -14.26 29.86
N SER A 60 35.04 -13.52 30.91
CA SER A 60 34.17 -12.50 31.50
C SER A 60 33.93 -11.40 30.46
N ALA A 61 32.76 -11.42 29.82
CA ALA A 61 32.31 -10.36 28.94
C ALA A 61 32.02 -9.12 29.81
N GLY A 62 32.81 -8.06 29.62
CA GLY A 62 32.50 -6.75 30.19
C GLY A 62 31.08 -6.31 29.80
N PRO A 63 30.45 -5.42 30.59
CA PRO A 63 29.09 -4.99 30.31
C PRO A 63 29.04 -4.33 28.93
N SER A 64 28.50 -5.07 27.96
CA SER A 64 28.10 -4.55 26.66
C SER A 64 26.98 -3.56 26.94
N THR A 65 27.30 -2.27 26.95
CA THR A 65 26.31 -1.20 26.95
C THR A 65 25.51 -1.32 25.66
N ARG A 66 24.41 -2.08 25.73
CA ARG A 66 23.39 -2.13 24.70
C ARG A 66 22.99 -0.69 24.39
N PRO A 67 23.09 -0.22 23.13
CA PRO A 67 22.60 1.09 22.77
C PRO A 67 21.16 1.21 23.28
N ALA A 68 20.86 2.28 24.03
CA ALA A 68 19.52 2.54 24.51
C ALA A 68 18.58 2.50 23.29
N ALA A 69 17.57 1.63 23.35
CA ALA A 69 16.61 1.53 22.26
C ALA A 69 16.00 2.93 22.06
N ALA A 70 16.15 3.48 20.85
CA ALA A 70 15.58 4.77 20.52
C ALA A 70 14.08 4.74 20.84
N ALA A 71 13.61 5.75 21.58
CA ALA A 71 12.21 5.87 21.95
C ALA A 71 11.32 5.82 20.70
N ALA A 72 10.16 5.18 20.81
CA ALA A 72 9.22 5.10 19.70
C ALA A 72 8.76 6.52 19.32
N PRO A 73 8.86 6.92 18.04
CA PRO A 73 8.37 8.22 17.60
C PRO A 73 6.87 8.37 17.84
N ALA A 74 6.43 9.54 18.28
CA ALA A 74 5.00 9.85 18.40
C ALA A 74 4.32 9.95 17.02
N ARG A 75 5.06 10.44 16.02
CA ARG A 75 4.64 10.64 14.63
C ARG A 75 5.81 10.31 13.69
N PHE A 76 5.50 9.81 12.49
CA PHE A 76 6.50 9.57 11.44
C PHE A 76 6.50 10.72 10.43
N ALA A 77 7.68 11.25 10.12
CA ALA A 77 7.89 12.25 9.07
C ALA A 77 8.48 11.58 7.83
N THR A 78 8.36 12.26 6.68
CA THR A 78 8.98 11.79 5.43
C THR A 78 10.50 11.72 5.56
N LEU A 79 11.07 10.55 5.27
CA LEU A 79 12.51 10.35 5.15
C LEU A 79 12.93 10.65 3.72
N ALA A 80 14.02 11.41 3.56
CA ALA A 80 14.57 11.81 2.25
C ALA A 80 14.85 10.60 1.33
N PRO A 81 14.92 10.82 0.00
CA PRO A 81 15.41 9.79 -0.93
C PRO A 81 16.77 9.25 -0.50
N GLY A 82 16.98 7.94 -0.66
CA GLY A 82 18.20 7.24 -0.26
C GLY A 82 18.35 6.97 1.24
N ALA A 83 17.43 7.44 2.08
CA ALA A 83 17.47 7.18 3.52
C ALA A 83 17.29 5.69 3.85
N THR A 84 17.95 5.22 4.90
CA THR A 84 17.72 3.88 5.44
C THR A 84 16.31 3.79 6.03
N LEU A 85 15.49 2.93 5.46
CA LEU A 85 14.11 2.71 5.90
C LEU A 85 14.05 1.75 7.10
N PRO A 86 13.27 2.06 8.15
CA PRO A 86 13.01 1.13 9.26
C PRO A 86 12.43 -0.20 8.78
N SER A 87 12.70 -1.31 9.47
CA SER A 87 12.08 -2.60 9.11
C SER A 87 10.60 -2.64 9.48
N GLY A 88 9.81 -3.51 8.83
CA GLY A 88 8.41 -3.72 9.20
C GLY A 88 8.23 -4.13 10.67
N ALA A 89 9.14 -4.94 11.21
CA ALA A 89 9.13 -5.36 12.62
C ALA A 89 9.45 -4.20 13.59
N GLN A 90 10.39 -3.33 13.22
CA GLN A 90 10.71 -2.12 14.00
C GLN A 90 9.51 -1.17 14.04
N CYS A 91 8.86 -0.93 12.89
CA CYS A 91 7.65 -0.13 12.82
C CYS A 91 6.50 -0.73 13.61
N ALA A 92 6.34 -2.06 13.58
CA ALA A 92 5.33 -2.75 14.37
C ALA A 92 5.53 -2.53 15.89
N ALA A 93 6.79 -2.58 16.35
CA ALA A 93 7.12 -2.28 17.74
C ALA A 93 6.80 -0.82 18.11
N TRP A 94 7.19 0.14 17.26
CA TRP A 94 6.95 1.57 17.52
C TRP A 94 5.48 1.96 17.50
N VAL A 95 4.69 1.45 16.56
CA VAL A 95 3.25 1.73 16.46
C VAL A 95 2.52 1.24 17.71
N ARG A 96 2.86 0.05 18.22
CA ARG A 96 2.22 -0.56 19.40
C ARG A 96 2.46 0.16 20.72
N VAL A 97 3.47 1.05 20.79
CA VAL A 97 3.68 1.90 21.98
C VAL A 97 2.53 2.90 22.16
N HIS A 98 1.91 3.33 21.06
CA HIS A 98 0.79 4.28 21.06
C HIS A 98 -0.40 3.67 20.30
N PRO A 99 -1.12 2.72 20.93
CA PRO A 99 -2.20 2.00 20.27
C PRO A 99 -3.38 2.94 19.99
N TYR A 100 -4.10 2.65 18.91
CA TYR A 100 -5.33 3.36 18.55
C TYR A 100 -6.49 2.38 18.49
N PRO A 101 -7.67 2.71 19.04
CA PRO A 101 -8.84 1.85 18.91
C PRO A 101 -9.26 1.71 17.45
N GLU A 102 -9.88 0.58 17.11
CA GLU A 102 -10.45 0.39 15.77
C GLU A 102 -11.60 1.37 15.54
N ASN A 103 -11.56 2.05 14.40
CA ASN A 103 -12.58 3.02 14.00
C ASN A 103 -13.23 2.70 12.65
N LYS A 104 -12.87 1.57 12.04
CA LYS A 104 -13.47 1.02 10.82
C LYS A 104 -13.77 -0.46 11.08
N GLY A 105 -14.87 -0.72 11.80
CA GLY A 105 -15.26 -2.06 12.22
C GLY A 105 -15.39 -3.06 11.06
N GLY A 106 -15.77 -2.59 9.86
CA GLY A 106 -15.82 -3.40 8.64
C GLY A 106 -14.47 -3.99 8.22
N ASN A 107 -13.34 -3.40 8.63
CA ASN A 107 -12.01 -3.86 8.26
C ASN A 107 -11.48 -4.98 9.16
N ARG A 108 -12.13 -5.31 10.30
CA ARG A 108 -11.57 -6.19 11.34
C ARG A 108 -10.97 -7.48 10.78
N ARG A 109 -11.67 -8.17 9.87
CA ARG A 109 -11.15 -9.41 9.26
C ARG A 109 -9.89 -9.17 8.42
N ALA A 110 -9.90 -8.14 7.59
CA ALA A 110 -8.77 -7.81 6.73
C ALA A 110 -7.57 -7.26 7.52
N ASN A 111 -7.83 -6.56 8.62
CA ASN A 111 -6.81 -6.07 9.55
C ASN A 111 -6.10 -7.19 10.31
N GLN A 112 -6.72 -8.37 10.41
CA GLN A 112 -6.13 -9.59 10.98
C GLN A 112 -5.52 -10.52 9.92
N THR A 113 -5.57 -10.14 8.65
CA THR A 113 -4.98 -10.90 7.55
C THR A 113 -3.67 -10.25 7.15
N THR A 114 -2.57 -10.99 7.16
CA THR A 114 -1.27 -10.50 6.65
C THR A 114 -1.19 -10.64 5.13
N GLY A 115 -0.15 -10.05 4.53
CA GLY A 115 0.12 -10.11 3.10
C GLY A 115 1.04 -11.26 2.68
N GLN A 116 1.63 -11.06 1.51
CA GLN A 116 2.59 -11.97 0.90
C GLN A 116 3.67 -11.19 0.14
N PRO A 117 4.86 -11.79 -0.09
CA PRO A 117 5.87 -11.20 -0.96
C PRO A 117 5.38 -11.03 -2.40
N VAL A 118 5.74 -9.93 -3.04
CA VAL A 118 5.40 -9.66 -4.47
C VAL A 118 6.49 -10.10 -5.45
N GLY A 119 7.68 -10.48 -4.94
CA GLY A 119 8.84 -10.86 -5.74
C GLY A 119 9.62 -9.66 -6.28
N THR A 120 10.92 -9.84 -6.52
CA THR A 120 11.84 -8.76 -6.94
C THR A 120 11.56 -8.23 -8.36
N GLY A 121 10.83 -8.99 -9.18
CA GLY A 121 10.41 -8.59 -10.54
C GLY A 121 9.17 -7.68 -10.58
N PHE A 122 8.59 -7.32 -9.44
CA PHE A 122 7.35 -6.53 -9.39
C PHE A 122 7.47 -5.17 -10.11
N PHE A 123 8.60 -4.47 -9.92
CA PHE A 123 8.89 -3.17 -10.54
C PHE A 123 9.64 -3.28 -11.88
N THR A 124 9.31 -4.29 -12.70
CA THR A 124 9.92 -4.42 -14.03
C THR A 124 9.58 -3.20 -14.88
N GLY A 125 10.59 -2.53 -15.44
CA GLY A 125 10.44 -1.28 -16.21
C GLY A 125 10.88 -0.02 -15.44
N ASP A 126 11.00 -0.11 -14.12
CA ASP A 126 11.63 0.91 -13.28
C ASP A 126 13.15 0.69 -13.18
N ASP A 127 13.83 1.56 -12.45
CA ASP A 127 15.23 1.34 -12.05
C ASP A 127 15.37 -0.02 -11.33
N PRO A 128 16.37 -0.86 -11.65
CA PRO A 128 16.58 -2.17 -11.02
C PRO A 128 16.68 -2.13 -9.48
N ARG A 129 17.04 -0.98 -8.91
CA ARG A 129 17.03 -0.75 -7.45
C ARG A 129 15.62 -0.84 -6.86
N ALA A 130 14.56 -0.55 -7.61
CA ALA A 130 13.19 -0.73 -7.16
C ALA A 130 12.91 -2.20 -6.80
N GLY A 131 13.32 -3.13 -7.66
CA GLY A 131 13.17 -4.56 -7.39
C GLY A 131 13.98 -5.04 -6.18
N THR A 132 15.24 -4.64 -6.08
CA THR A 132 16.17 -5.14 -5.05
C THR A 132 16.03 -4.44 -3.70
N ARG A 133 15.64 -3.15 -3.67
CA ARG A 133 15.56 -2.35 -2.44
C ARG A 133 14.14 -2.12 -1.96
N ILE A 134 13.15 -2.09 -2.85
CA ILE A 134 11.74 -1.79 -2.50
C ILE A 134 10.90 -3.07 -2.55
N ALA A 135 10.78 -3.74 -3.71
CA ALA A 135 9.90 -4.92 -3.83
C ALA A 135 10.28 -6.04 -2.86
N ALA A 136 11.57 -6.25 -2.61
CA ALA A 136 12.07 -7.23 -1.63
C ALA A 136 11.57 -7.00 -0.19
N ARG A 137 11.05 -5.81 0.13
CA ARG A 137 10.53 -5.46 1.45
C ARG A 137 9.01 -5.55 1.54
N VAL A 138 8.29 -5.71 0.43
CA VAL A 138 6.82 -5.80 0.44
C VAL A 138 6.40 -7.19 0.88
N ASP A 139 5.60 -7.27 1.94
CA ASP A 139 5.18 -8.52 2.55
C ASP A 139 3.84 -8.45 3.32
N GLY A 140 3.33 -7.25 3.60
CA GLY A 140 2.12 -7.03 4.39
C GLY A 140 2.15 -7.68 5.79
N GLN A 141 3.32 -7.88 6.41
CA GLN A 141 3.45 -8.63 7.67
C GLN A 141 3.15 -7.77 8.90
N PHE A 142 1.92 -7.27 9.00
CA PHE A 142 1.44 -6.57 10.18
C PHE A 142 -0.06 -6.78 10.40
N THR A 143 -0.46 -6.81 11.67
CA THR A 143 -1.86 -6.80 12.10
C THR A 143 -2.02 -5.80 13.24
N GLY A 144 -3.20 -5.20 13.31
CA GLY A 144 -3.53 -4.14 14.26
C GLY A 144 -4.89 -3.54 13.94
N THR A 145 -5.16 -2.34 14.43
CA THR A 145 -6.31 -1.55 13.98
C THR A 145 -6.04 -0.86 12.64
N THR A 146 -7.08 -0.37 11.98
CA THR A 146 -6.94 0.32 10.68
C THR A 146 -5.93 1.46 10.75
N ARG A 147 -6.00 2.29 11.80
CA ARG A 147 -5.03 3.38 11.99
C ARG A 147 -3.63 2.87 12.27
N GLU A 148 -3.47 1.84 13.10
CA GLU A 148 -2.15 1.25 13.35
C GLU A 148 -1.50 0.71 12.08
N ILE A 149 -2.27 0.08 11.19
CA ILE A 149 -1.76 -0.43 9.91
C ILE A 149 -1.28 0.70 9.00
N LEU A 150 -2.04 1.79 8.91
CA LEU A 150 -1.64 2.97 8.12
C LEU A 150 -0.38 3.62 8.69
N ARG A 151 -0.27 3.73 10.02
CA ARG A 151 0.95 4.22 10.70
C ARG A 151 2.16 3.30 10.47
N TRP A 152 1.93 1.99 10.49
CA TRP A 152 2.97 1.00 10.21
C TRP A 152 3.50 1.15 8.78
N ALA A 153 2.62 1.30 7.79
CA ALA A 153 3.02 1.55 6.40
C ALA A 153 3.78 2.88 6.27
N ALA A 154 3.31 3.94 6.95
CA ALA A 154 3.99 5.23 6.97
C ALA A 154 5.44 5.13 7.46
N CYS A 155 5.64 4.46 8.60
CA CYS A 155 6.95 4.19 9.15
C CYS A 155 7.82 3.33 8.23
N LYS A 156 7.28 2.23 7.69
CA LYS A 156 8.03 1.24 6.89
C LYS A 156 8.58 1.85 5.60
N TRP A 157 7.86 2.80 5.03
CA TRP A 157 8.20 3.46 3.76
C TRP A 157 8.73 4.89 3.91
N GLY A 158 8.88 5.35 5.16
CA GLY A 158 9.44 6.67 5.46
C GLY A 158 8.63 7.79 4.80
N VAL A 159 7.31 7.71 4.87
CA VAL A 159 6.37 8.73 4.40
C VAL A 159 5.69 9.38 5.61
N ASP A 160 5.37 10.67 5.49
CA ASP A 160 4.65 11.40 6.52
C ASP A 160 3.34 10.69 6.91
N GLU A 161 3.16 10.43 8.20
CA GLU A 161 2.01 9.68 8.72
C GLU A 161 0.68 10.34 8.35
N ASP A 162 0.56 11.67 8.48
CA ASP A 162 -0.71 12.33 8.21
C ASP A 162 -1.01 12.38 6.70
N LEU A 163 0.02 12.44 5.83
CA LEU A 163 -0.18 12.23 4.38
C LEU A 163 -0.80 10.87 4.13
N VAL A 164 -0.31 9.81 4.78
CA VAL A 164 -0.86 8.46 4.63
C VAL A 164 -2.32 8.38 5.03
N LEU A 165 -2.63 8.95 6.20
CA LEU A 165 -3.99 8.99 6.76
C LEU A 165 -4.94 9.78 5.85
N ALA A 166 -4.50 10.93 5.34
CA ALA A 166 -5.27 11.78 4.43
C ALA A 166 -5.53 11.10 3.08
N GLN A 167 -4.51 10.48 2.49
CA GLN A 167 -4.62 9.83 1.20
C GLN A 167 -5.56 8.62 1.28
N ALA A 168 -5.40 7.75 2.28
CA ALA A 168 -6.32 6.62 2.51
C ALA A 168 -7.77 7.09 2.74
N ALA A 169 -7.97 8.26 3.35
CA ALA A 169 -9.30 8.82 3.55
C ALA A 169 -9.93 9.27 2.23
N ILE A 170 -9.16 9.86 1.32
CA ILE A 170 -9.62 10.19 -0.04
C ILE A 170 -9.93 8.93 -0.85
N GLU A 171 -9.07 7.92 -0.78
CA GLU A 171 -9.19 6.73 -1.63
C GLU A 171 -10.41 5.87 -1.30
N SER A 172 -10.71 5.71 -0.02
CA SER A 172 -11.72 4.72 0.40
C SER A 172 -12.49 5.10 1.66
N TRP A 173 -12.24 6.27 2.25
CA TRP A 173 -12.70 6.57 3.61
C TRP A 173 -12.20 5.55 4.64
N TRP A 174 -10.98 5.03 4.43
CA TRP A 174 -10.36 3.92 5.15
C TRP A 174 -11.11 2.58 5.09
N ARG A 175 -11.78 2.28 3.98
CA ARG A 175 -12.53 1.03 3.84
C ARG A 175 -11.78 0.02 2.97
N GLN A 176 -11.49 -1.13 3.54
CA GLN A 176 -10.80 -2.21 2.82
C GLN A 176 -11.72 -2.94 1.83
N ASP A 177 -13.04 -2.77 1.92
CA ASP A 177 -14.00 -3.35 0.99
C ASP A 177 -14.31 -2.45 -0.23
N THR A 178 -13.65 -1.28 -0.36
CA THR A 178 -13.88 -0.37 -1.48
C THR A 178 -13.41 -0.96 -2.81
N LEU A 179 -14.28 -0.88 -3.82
CA LEU A 179 -14.03 -1.35 -5.19
C LEU A 179 -14.21 -0.19 -6.18
N GLY A 180 -13.22 -0.02 -7.07
CA GLY A 180 -13.16 1.09 -8.01
C GLY A 180 -12.78 0.66 -9.43
N ASP A 181 -12.77 1.63 -10.34
CA ASP A 181 -12.33 1.50 -11.73
C ASP A 181 -12.95 0.30 -12.45
N TRP A 182 -14.27 0.36 -12.63
CA TRP A 182 -15.04 -0.74 -13.20
C TRP A 182 -14.85 -0.83 -14.70
N THR A 183 -14.63 -2.04 -15.20
CA THR A 183 -14.40 -2.33 -16.61
C THR A 183 -15.26 -3.49 -17.10
N GLY A 184 -15.65 -3.45 -18.37
CA GLY A 184 -16.27 -4.58 -19.07
C GLY A 184 -15.25 -5.54 -19.69
N ASP A 185 -13.96 -5.20 -19.67
CA ASP A 185 -12.90 -6.05 -20.21
C ASP A 185 -12.54 -7.16 -19.23
N ALA A 186 -13.02 -8.37 -19.52
CA ALA A 186 -12.80 -9.55 -18.70
C ALA A 186 -11.30 -9.89 -18.50
N THR A 187 -10.41 -9.48 -19.41
CA THR A 187 -8.97 -9.77 -19.31
C THR A 187 -8.27 -8.99 -18.20
N ARG A 188 -8.93 -7.93 -17.70
CA ARG A 188 -8.44 -7.05 -16.64
C ARG A 188 -8.98 -7.44 -15.27
N CYS A 189 -9.93 -8.37 -15.19
CA CYS A 189 -10.50 -8.82 -13.93
C CYS A 189 -9.52 -9.64 -13.09
N ALA A 190 -9.61 -9.49 -11.78
CA ALA A 190 -8.85 -10.31 -10.85
C ALA A 190 -9.34 -11.77 -10.83
N PRO A 191 -8.47 -12.75 -10.51
CA PRO A 191 -8.86 -14.15 -10.43
C PRO A 191 -10.02 -14.35 -9.46
N GLY A 192 -11.08 -15.02 -9.92
CA GLY A 192 -12.31 -15.23 -9.15
C GLY A 192 -13.25 -14.02 -9.07
N ARG A 193 -12.96 -12.92 -9.80
CA ARG A 193 -13.73 -11.66 -9.79
C ARG A 193 -14.14 -11.26 -11.21
N GLY A 194 -14.63 -12.22 -12.00
CA GLY A 194 -15.09 -11.97 -13.36
C GLY A 194 -16.29 -11.01 -13.42
N PRO A 195 -16.69 -10.57 -14.63
CA PRO A 195 -17.82 -9.66 -14.78
C PRO A 195 -19.08 -10.13 -14.06
N GLY A 196 -19.69 -9.26 -13.24
CA GLY A 196 -20.88 -9.59 -12.45
C GLY A 196 -20.62 -10.18 -11.06
N ALA A 197 -19.40 -10.67 -10.77
CA ALA A 197 -19.09 -11.31 -9.49
C ALA A 197 -19.25 -10.36 -8.28
N ASP A 198 -19.07 -9.06 -8.51
CA ASP A 198 -19.11 -8.02 -7.48
C ASP A 198 -20.38 -7.18 -7.52
N GLY A 199 -21.49 -7.77 -7.99
CA GLY A 199 -22.81 -7.14 -7.96
C GLY A 199 -23.04 -6.07 -9.04
N ARG A 200 -22.10 -5.89 -9.99
CA ARG A 200 -22.29 -5.04 -11.18
C ARG A 200 -22.35 -5.87 -12.45
N PRO A 201 -23.54 -6.04 -13.07
CA PRO A 201 -23.68 -6.82 -14.29
C PRO A 201 -22.72 -6.39 -15.39
N GLY A 202 -22.03 -7.35 -16.01
CA GLY A 202 -21.13 -7.12 -17.13
C GLY A 202 -19.84 -6.36 -16.80
N GLN A 203 -19.54 -6.09 -15.52
CA GLN A 203 -18.34 -5.37 -15.12
C GLN A 203 -17.62 -6.04 -13.94
N CYS A 204 -16.32 -5.81 -13.84
CA CYS A 204 -15.49 -6.16 -12.69
C CYS A 204 -14.65 -4.94 -12.24
N PRO A 205 -14.25 -4.86 -10.96
CA PRO A 205 -13.39 -3.79 -10.48
C PRO A 205 -11.93 -4.03 -10.85
N GLU A 206 -11.21 -2.95 -11.12
CA GLU A 206 -9.74 -2.98 -11.26
C GLU A 206 -9.02 -2.54 -9.99
N SER A 207 -9.66 -1.69 -9.17
CA SER A 207 -9.07 -1.08 -7.98
C SER A 207 -9.71 -1.62 -6.71
N PHE A 208 -8.87 -1.93 -5.72
CA PHE A 208 -9.26 -2.66 -4.52
C PHE A 208 -8.70 -2.02 -3.26
N GLY A 209 -9.53 -2.02 -2.21
CA GLY A 209 -9.09 -1.83 -0.84
C GLY A 209 -8.80 -0.40 -0.43
N ILE A 210 -8.16 -0.28 0.73
CA ILE A 210 -8.05 0.96 1.49
C ILE A 210 -7.33 2.10 0.74
N LEU A 211 -6.43 1.77 -0.18
CA LEU A 211 -5.71 2.73 -1.02
C LEU A 211 -6.01 2.58 -2.52
N GLN A 212 -6.97 1.73 -2.90
CA GLN A 212 -7.35 1.52 -4.32
C GLN A 212 -6.22 0.98 -5.20
N ASN A 213 -5.43 0.03 -4.67
CA ASN A 213 -4.45 -0.77 -5.42
C ASN A 213 -5.07 -1.42 -6.66
N ARG A 214 -4.38 -1.36 -7.80
CA ARG A 214 -4.96 -1.64 -9.11
C ARG A 214 -4.46 -2.97 -9.69
N TYR A 215 -5.27 -4.02 -9.57
CA TYR A 215 -4.92 -5.41 -9.92
C TYR A 215 -4.28 -5.59 -11.31
N PRO A 216 -4.76 -4.97 -12.40
CA PRO A 216 -4.18 -5.16 -13.73
C PRO A 216 -2.66 -4.90 -13.80
N TYR A 217 -2.14 -4.02 -12.95
CA TYR A 217 -0.73 -3.64 -12.88
C TYR A 217 -0.01 -4.29 -11.69
N GLU A 218 -0.75 -4.81 -10.72
CA GLU A 218 -0.24 -5.27 -9.42
C GLU A 218 -0.53 -6.76 -9.19
N LYS A 219 -0.60 -7.54 -10.28
CA LYS A 219 -1.02 -8.96 -10.26
C LYS A 219 -0.32 -9.83 -9.20
N PRO A 220 1.01 -9.73 -8.97
CA PRO A 220 1.68 -10.53 -7.94
C PRO A 220 1.18 -10.28 -6.51
N ALA A 221 0.50 -9.17 -6.28
CA ALA A 221 -0.05 -8.81 -4.98
C ALA A 221 -1.47 -9.36 -4.73
N TRP A 222 -2.05 -10.05 -5.71
CA TRP A 222 -3.28 -10.79 -5.54
C TRP A 222 -3.04 -12.13 -4.81
N PRO A 223 -3.94 -12.57 -3.90
CA PRO A 223 -5.19 -11.93 -3.46
C PRO A 223 -5.01 -10.89 -2.35
N GLY A 224 -3.79 -10.74 -1.81
CA GLY A 224 -3.52 -9.95 -0.60
C GLY A 224 -4.02 -8.52 -0.64
N ILE A 225 -3.90 -7.79 -1.75
CA ILE A 225 -4.40 -6.40 -1.84
C ILE A 225 -5.91 -6.29 -1.64
N ALA A 226 -6.68 -7.36 -1.90
CA ALA A 226 -8.12 -7.38 -1.64
C ALA A 226 -8.46 -7.84 -0.22
N SER A 227 -7.70 -8.79 0.34
CA SER A 227 -8.05 -9.44 1.62
C SER A 227 -7.29 -8.92 2.84
N SER A 228 -6.21 -8.15 2.68
CA SER A 228 -5.37 -7.64 3.76
C SER A 228 -5.19 -6.13 3.66
N THR A 229 -5.65 -5.41 4.70
CA THR A 229 -5.42 -3.95 4.81
C THR A 229 -3.93 -3.64 4.87
N ALA A 230 -3.15 -4.48 5.57
CA ALA A 230 -1.71 -4.31 5.67
C ALA A 230 -1.00 -4.51 4.32
N MET A 231 -1.38 -5.53 3.55
CA MET A 231 -0.82 -5.73 2.20
C MET A 231 -1.16 -4.58 1.25
N ASN A 232 -2.41 -4.10 1.29
CA ASN A 232 -2.86 -2.97 0.47
C ASN A 232 -2.05 -1.69 0.80
N ALA A 233 -1.93 -1.36 2.09
CA ALA A 233 -1.13 -0.23 2.56
C ALA A 233 0.36 -0.37 2.25
N ASP A 234 0.92 -1.56 2.47
CA ASP A 234 2.33 -1.85 2.23
C ASP A 234 2.72 -1.65 0.76
N LEU A 235 1.93 -2.21 -0.15
CA LEU A 235 2.24 -2.13 -1.57
C LEU A 235 2.03 -0.72 -2.13
N ALA A 236 0.95 -0.04 -1.75
CA ALA A 236 0.71 1.33 -2.22
C ALA A 236 1.87 2.28 -1.84
N TYR A 237 2.37 2.19 -0.61
CA TYR A 237 3.50 3.03 -0.18
C TYR A 237 4.86 2.52 -0.64
N ALA A 238 5.00 1.24 -0.98
CA ALA A 238 6.14 0.75 -1.74
C ALA A 238 6.20 1.41 -3.14
N ILE A 239 5.07 1.45 -3.85
CA ILE A 239 4.95 2.11 -5.16
C ILE A 239 5.23 3.62 -5.04
N TRP A 240 4.63 4.28 -4.04
CA TRP A 240 4.93 5.68 -3.75
C TRP A 240 6.42 5.88 -3.47
N ARG A 241 7.05 4.99 -2.68
CA ARG A 241 8.47 5.10 -2.36
C ARG A 241 9.35 4.88 -3.59
N THR A 242 9.01 3.95 -4.47
CA THR A 242 9.71 3.77 -5.77
C THR A 242 9.71 5.07 -6.57
N CYS A 243 8.54 5.73 -6.69
CA CYS A 243 8.45 7.06 -7.30
C CYS A 243 9.29 8.10 -6.54
N PHE A 244 9.22 8.14 -5.21
CA PHE A 244 9.89 9.17 -4.42
C PHE A 244 11.42 9.06 -4.45
N GLU A 245 11.94 7.84 -4.59
CA GLU A 245 13.37 7.53 -4.75
C GLU A 245 13.95 7.96 -6.12
N GLY A 246 13.10 8.33 -7.09
CA GLY A 246 13.54 8.64 -8.45
C GLY A 246 13.67 7.41 -9.36
N TYR A 247 13.08 6.27 -9.00
CA TYR A 247 13.25 5.01 -9.74
C TYR A 247 12.30 4.88 -10.94
N GLU A 248 11.27 5.72 -11.07
CA GLU A 248 10.33 5.68 -12.20
C GLU A 248 10.79 6.58 -13.36
N GLY A 249 12.02 6.37 -13.85
CA GLY A 249 12.62 7.22 -14.88
C GLY A 249 11.81 7.33 -16.19
N TRP A 250 10.99 6.32 -16.48
CA TRP A 250 10.05 6.31 -17.61
C TRP A 250 9.00 7.42 -17.54
N LEU A 251 8.76 8.05 -16.38
CA LEU A 251 7.89 9.23 -16.29
C LEU A 251 8.40 10.40 -17.16
N ASN A 252 9.70 10.45 -17.47
CA ASN A 252 10.28 11.42 -18.40
C ASN A 252 10.11 11.05 -19.88
N THR A 253 9.57 9.87 -20.21
CA THR A 253 9.36 9.40 -21.59
C THR A 253 7.89 9.40 -22.01
N VAL A 254 7.00 9.86 -21.13
CA VAL A 254 5.55 9.96 -21.37
C VAL A 254 5.05 11.38 -21.12
N ASP A 255 3.76 11.60 -21.38
CA ASP A 255 3.09 12.86 -21.07
C ASP A 255 3.24 13.23 -19.58
N ARG A 256 3.60 14.49 -19.32
CA ARG A 256 3.94 15.02 -18.00
C ARG A 256 3.86 16.54 -17.98
N GLY A 257 3.54 17.13 -16.83
CA GLY A 257 3.54 18.59 -16.67
C GLY A 257 4.92 19.20 -16.42
N ARG A 258 5.87 18.44 -15.88
CA ARG A 258 7.27 18.88 -15.67
C ARG A 258 8.23 17.70 -15.70
N ASN A 259 9.54 17.94 -15.62
CA ASN A 259 10.52 16.85 -15.52
C ASN A 259 10.39 16.10 -14.18
N TYR A 260 10.49 14.77 -14.26
CA TYR A 260 10.52 13.89 -13.10
C TYR A 260 11.90 13.86 -12.46
N ALA A 261 11.92 13.97 -11.13
CA ALA A 261 13.08 13.89 -10.27
C ALA A 261 12.67 13.30 -8.91
N ALA A 262 13.65 12.73 -8.19
CA ALA A 262 13.45 12.20 -6.85
C ALA A 262 13.04 13.30 -5.85
N GLY A 263 12.41 12.89 -4.75
CA GLY A 263 12.16 13.76 -3.59
C GLY A 263 10.88 14.59 -3.61
N ASP A 264 10.06 14.47 -4.65
CA ASP A 264 8.76 15.13 -4.69
C ASP A 264 7.64 14.20 -4.19
N ALA A 265 7.36 14.32 -2.89
CA ALA A 265 6.35 13.53 -2.19
C ALA A 265 4.95 13.70 -2.79
N TRP A 266 4.60 14.94 -3.14
CA TRP A 266 3.27 15.27 -3.63
C TRP A 266 3.10 14.91 -5.11
N GLY A 267 4.16 15.03 -5.91
CA GLY A 267 4.20 14.48 -7.26
C GLY A 267 3.92 12.98 -7.25
N CYS A 268 4.48 12.23 -6.30
CA CYS A 268 4.22 10.79 -6.17
C CYS A 268 2.81 10.44 -5.69
N VAL A 269 2.17 11.30 -4.89
CA VAL A 269 0.73 11.19 -4.59
C VAL A 269 -0.12 11.41 -5.84
N GLY A 270 0.23 12.39 -6.69
CA GLY A 270 -0.44 12.62 -7.97
C GLY A 270 -0.22 11.49 -8.99
N ARG A 271 0.99 10.92 -9.02
CA ARG A 271 1.33 9.75 -9.84
C ARG A 271 0.53 8.53 -9.42
N TRP A 272 0.32 8.31 -8.12
CA TRP A 272 -0.49 7.21 -7.62
C TRP A 272 -1.88 7.21 -8.27
N PHE A 273 -2.54 8.37 -8.24
CA PHE A 273 -3.87 8.54 -8.81
C PHE A 273 -3.91 8.49 -10.34
N SER A 274 -3.03 9.25 -11.00
CA SER A 274 -3.14 9.49 -12.45
C SER A 274 -2.28 8.58 -13.33
N GLY A 275 -1.29 7.89 -12.76
CA GLY A 275 -0.27 7.17 -13.52
C GLY A 275 0.65 8.07 -14.36
N ARG A 276 0.60 9.39 -14.14
CA ARG A 276 1.36 10.41 -14.89
C ARG A 276 1.95 11.46 -13.95
N TRP A 277 3.02 12.13 -14.40
CA TRP A 277 3.78 13.05 -13.57
C TRP A 277 3.29 14.50 -13.72
N HIS A 278 2.75 15.09 -12.65
CA HIS A 278 2.21 16.47 -12.61
C HIS A 278 1.30 16.84 -13.78
N VAL A 279 0.42 15.92 -14.16
CA VAL A 279 -0.69 16.27 -15.05
C VAL A 279 -1.84 16.84 -14.23
N ALA A 280 -2.71 17.63 -14.86
CA ALA A 280 -3.78 18.36 -14.18
C ALA A 280 -4.66 17.46 -13.28
N ALA A 281 -5.01 16.26 -13.73
CA ALA A 281 -5.81 15.32 -12.95
C ALA A 281 -5.09 14.86 -11.66
N GLY A 282 -3.78 14.62 -11.74
CA GLY A 282 -2.95 14.27 -10.58
C GLY A 282 -2.84 15.42 -9.59
N ASP A 283 -2.61 16.64 -10.07
CA ASP A 283 -2.48 17.82 -9.21
C ASP A 283 -3.83 18.20 -8.54
N GLN A 284 -4.96 18.03 -9.23
CA GLN A 284 -6.30 18.19 -8.64
C GLN A 284 -6.56 17.16 -7.53
N TYR A 285 -6.16 15.90 -7.74
CA TYR A 285 -6.22 14.88 -6.70
C TYR A 285 -5.35 15.25 -5.49
N VAL A 286 -4.11 15.69 -5.71
CA VAL A 286 -3.22 16.18 -4.64
C VAL A 286 -3.86 17.32 -3.84
N GLY A 287 -4.54 18.26 -4.52
CA GLY A 287 -5.28 19.33 -3.85
C GLY A 287 -6.36 18.81 -2.90
N ARG A 288 -7.08 17.75 -3.27
CA ARG A 288 -8.09 17.12 -2.40
C ARG A 288 -7.46 16.40 -1.22
N VAL A 289 -6.35 15.68 -1.41
CA VAL A 289 -5.61 15.02 -0.32
C VAL A 289 -5.11 16.06 0.68
N ARG A 290 -4.57 17.19 0.20
CA ARG A 290 -4.17 18.32 1.07
C ARG A 290 -5.36 18.89 1.83
N GLY A 291 -6.52 19.03 1.20
CA GLY A 291 -7.74 19.44 1.90
C GLY A 291 -8.11 18.51 3.06
N TYR A 292 -8.00 17.19 2.88
CA TYR A 292 -8.25 16.21 3.96
C TYR A 292 -7.16 16.22 5.03
N LEU A 293 -5.90 16.48 4.64
CA LEU A 293 -4.78 16.68 5.55
C LEU A 293 -5.02 17.90 6.46
N ASP A 294 -5.35 19.04 5.87
CA ASP A 294 -5.59 20.31 6.59
C ASP A 294 -6.77 20.18 7.57
N GLN A 295 -7.81 19.45 7.17
CA GLN A 295 -8.98 19.17 8.01
C GLN A 295 -8.73 18.10 9.06
N ARG A 296 -7.62 17.33 8.95
CA ARG A 296 -7.40 16.07 9.67
C ARG A 296 -8.66 15.21 9.68
N ILE A 297 -9.21 14.96 8.49
CA ILE A 297 -10.57 14.42 8.35
C ILE A 297 -10.80 13.14 9.16
N TRP A 298 -9.76 12.33 9.36
CA TRP A 298 -9.79 11.07 10.11
C TRP A 298 -9.97 11.23 11.62
N ASP A 299 -9.74 12.42 12.17
CA ASP A 299 -9.98 12.73 13.58
C ASP A 299 -11.41 13.28 13.80
N THR A 300 -12.19 13.51 12.73
CA THR A 300 -13.56 14.02 12.85
C THR A 300 -14.56 12.93 13.24
N ALA A 301 -15.65 13.32 13.91
CA ALA A 301 -16.69 12.38 14.34
C ALA A 301 -17.38 11.68 13.17
N ALA A 302 -17.66 12.40 12.08
CA ALA A 302 -18.30 11.86 10.88
C ALA A 302 -17.44 10.82 10.14
N PHE A 303 -16.13 10.80 10.41
CA PHE A 303 -15.23 9.80 9.85
C PHE A 303 -15.31 8.45 10.56
N GLN A 304 -15.64 8.43 11.86
CA GLN A 304 -15.58 7.21 12.67
C GLN A 304 -16.72 6.24 12.29
N GLN A 305 -16.40 4.95 12.13
CA GLN A 305 -17.32 3.84 11.85
C GLN A 305 -16.89 2.58 12.64
N PRO A 306 -16.85 2.64 13.98
CA PRO A 306 -16.33 1.56 14.84
C PRO A 306 -17.13 0.24 14.77
#